data_AF-A0A0Q3QSL8-F1
#
_entry.id   AF-A0A0Q3QSL8-F1
#
_cell.length_a   1.000
_cell.length_b   1.000
_cell.length_c   1.000
_cell.angle_alpha   90.00
_cell.angle_beta   90.00
_cell.angle_gamma   90.00
#
_symmetry.space_group_name_H-M   'P 1'
#
loop_
_entity.id
_entity.type
_entity.pdbx_description
1 polymer ?
#
loop_
_entity_poly.entity_id
_entity_poly.type
_entity_poly.pdbx_seq_one_letter_code
_entity_poly.pdbx_strand_id
1 'polypeptide(L)'
;MGNKQTVRLFLVMIFSTAYIFSFSHFGVSAYDAIMNKSNSFDNGTFIGTVDVSGKTKSEAMRMVDEQLTKWLNGTTIFLHFKEKMIEFNVHDISFDIEKTVNNAQQGKKNKLMVTTDEVGVLLEELSPTITADEYNIEKINSEILNIASSLQIEQFNFKIEDFLLDTASQNKQVINQVTLDLNTIDFDEKFMEQLKDFDIEPSSQFSLLSQMDELGLGDASIETMNILASSIYELILPTNFLVIERHISENLPAYAKLGYEAKVNPEMDMDFIFMNENAGPYKVYFEKTNSNLVISLIGPSFLNQYKIFEKDEKTFKPKTIVQFNPQLSPIEKSVKTKGKEGRFVRIYRETYDEKGERLKEEKVSEDFYPPVHQVEVRGLIKDENTSSTDNSDTNGELENQTSQATNDDADLNQTNNEEESAHQGTQEINSNDDNDLWGKPNETFK
;
A
#
# COMPACT_ATOMS: atom_id res chain seq x y z
N MET A 1 102.39 15.59 -40.57
CA MET A 1 101.12 16.30 -40.82
C MET A 1 100.07 15.26 -41.21
N GLY A 2 99.29 14.75 -40.26
CA GLY A 2 98.30 13.72 -40.57
C GLY A 2 97.48 13.37 -39.34
N ASN A 3 96.38 14.12 -39.13
CA ASN A 3 95.18 13.64 -38.43
C ASN A 3 94.08 14.70 -38.31
N LYS A 4 94.38 15.97 -38.61
CA LYS A 4 93.39 17.06 -38.45
C LYS A 4 92.15 16.88 -39.34
N GLN A 5 92.30 16.33 -40.55
CA GLN A 5 91.17 16.08 -41.45
C GLN A 5 90.31 14.90 -40.99
N THR A 6 90.93 13.79 -40.56
CA THR A 6 90.23 12.60 -40.06
C THR A 6 89.43 12.90 -38.80
N VAL A 7 90.01 13.66 -37.86
CA VAL A 7 89.32 14.09 -36.64
C VAL A 7 88.16 15.04 -36.94
N ARG A 8 88.31 15.94 -37.94
CA ARG A 8 87.22 16.82 -38.37
C ARG A 8 86.06 16.02 -38.97
N LEU A 9 86.38 15.04 -39.81
CA LEU A 9 85.37 14.20 -40.48
C LEU A 9 84.64 13.31 -39.47
N PHE A 10 85.37 12.78 -38.49
CA PHE A 10 84.79 12.00 -37.38
C PHE A 10 83.88 12.84 -36.48
N LEU A 11 84.28 14.07 -36.15
CA LEU A 11 83.45 15.00 -35.38
C LEU A 11 82.19 15.41 -36.14
N VAL A 12 82.28 15.65 -37.44
CA VAL A 12 81.11 15.95 -38.28
C VAL A 12 80.16 14.76 -38.30
N MET A 13 80.67 13.54 -38.47
CA MET A 13 79.86 12.32 -38.44
C MET A 13 79.14 12.15 -37.10
N ILE A 14 79.84 12.30 -35.98
CA ILE A 14 79.23 12.25 -34.63
C ILE A 14 78.15 13.31 -34.45
N PHE A 15 78.39 14.54 -34.91
CA PHE A 15 77.39 15.60 -34.82
C PHE A 15 76.17 15.30 -35.68
N SER A 16 76.36 14.77 -36.88
CA SER A 16 75.26 14.37 -37.77
C SER A 16 74.45 13.22 -37.21
N THR A 17 75.08 12.17 -36.65
CA THR A 17 74.34 11.08 -35.99
C THR A 17 73.65 11.56 -34.71
N ALA A 18 74.30 12.38 -33.89
CA ALA A 18 73.69 12.95 -32.69
C ALA A 18 72.48 13.84 -33.04
N TYR A 19 72.58 14.63 -34.12
CA TYR A 19 71.48 15.46 -34.61
C TYR A 19 70.30 14.63 -35.11
N ILE A 20 70.55 13.61 -35.95
CA ILE A 20 69.50 12.72 -36.47
C ILE A 20 68.84 11.92 -35.33
N PHE A 21 69.63 11.44 -34.38
CA PHE A 21 69.13 10.71 -33.21
C PHE A 21 68.28 11.61 -32.30
N SER A 22 68.75 12.84 -32.06
CA SER A 22 67.99 13.83 -31.27
C SER A 22 66.70 14.22 -31.96
N PHE A 23 66.73 14.44 -33.28
CA PHE A 23 65.52 14.79 -34.02
C PHE A 23 64.55 13.61 -34.17
N SER A 24 65.03 12.37 -34.28
CA SER A 24 64.15 11.19 -34.27
C SER A 24 63.50 10.94 -32.91
N HIS A 25 64.24 11.15 -31.82
CA HIS A 25 63.75 10.84 -30.48
C HIS A 25 62.90 11.99 -29.90
N PHE A 26 63.34 13.24 -30.07
CA PHE A 26 62.66 14.41 -29.52
C PHE A 26 61.78 15.15 -30.54
N GLY A 27 61.98 14.94 -31.85
CA GLY A 27 61.18 15.57 -32.89
C GLY A 27 59.75 15.04 -32.96
N VAL A 28 59.53 13.75 -32.66
CA VAL A 28 58.17 13.18 -32.55
C VAL A 28 57.41 13.81 -31.37
N SER A 29 58.03 13.89 -30.19
CA SER A 29 57.40 14.55 -29.03
C SER A 29 57.20 16.05 -29.24
N ALA A 30 58.10 16.74 -29.95
CA ALA A 30 57.94 18.16 -30.28
C ALA A 30 56.84 18.38 -31.34
N TYR A 31 56.72 17.49 -32.33
CA TYR A 31 55.66 17.50 -33.33
C TYR A 31 54.29 17.24 -32.70
N ASP A 32 54.18 16.23 -31.84
CA ASP A 32 52.95 15.92 -31.11
C ASP A 32 52.56 17.06 -30.17
N ALA A 33 53.52 17.69 -29.47
CA ALA A 33 53.23 18.82 -28.58
C ALA A 33 52.80 20.09 -29.32
N ILE A 34 53.27 20.32 -30.55
CA ILE A 34 52.93 21.49 -31.36
C ILE A 34 51.63 21.28 -32.15
N MET A 35 51.40 20.07 -32.66
CA MET A 35 50.23 19.75 -33.48
C MET A 35 48.99 19.40 -32.64
N ASN A 36 49.15 18.83 -31.44
CA ASN A 36 48.01 18.57 -30.55
C ASN A 36 47.47 19.85 -29.89
N LYS A 37 48.31 20.87 -29.67
CA LYS A 37 47.87 22.14 -29.06
C LYS A 37 46.89 22.94 -29.92
N SER A 38 46.83 22.69 -31.22
CA SER A 38 45.89 23.35 -32.16
C SER A 38 44.60 22.55 -32.39
N ASN A 39 44.53 21.31 -31.91
CA ASN A 39 43.40 20.38 -32.15
C ASN A 39 42.80 19.80 -30.86
N SER A 40 43.28 20.27 -29.70
CA SER A 40 42.76 19.93 -28.38
C SER A 40 41.70 20.93 -27.92
N PHE A 41 40.75 20.49 -27.10
CA PHE A 41 39.76 21.37 -26.49
C PHE A 41 40.38 22.33 -25.47
N ASP A 42 39.88 23.57 -25.44
CA ASP A 42 40.28 24.57 -24.45
C ASP A 42 39.87 24.15 -23.03
N ASN A 43 40.60 24.66 -22.03
CA ASN A 43 40.28 24.43 -20.63
C ASN A 43 38.87 24.91 -20.29
N GLY A 44 38.13 24.10 -19.53
CA GLY A 44 36.74 24.36 -19.16
C GLY A 44 35.73 23.91 -20.21
N THR A 45 36.15 23.12 -21.21
CA THR A 45 35.23 22.52 -22.17
C THR A 45 34.65 21.22 -21.63
N PHE A 46 33.32 21.16 -21.54
CA PHE A 46 32.59 19.95 -21.14
C PHE A 46 31.63 19.51 -22.24
N ILE A 47 31.36 18.22 -22.31
CA ILE A 47 30.27 17.62 -23.10
C ILE A 47 29.45 16.78 -22.12
N GLY A 48 28.23 17.23 -21.84
CA GLY A 48 27.45 16.72 -20.70
C GLY A 48 28.21 16.92 -19.39
N THR A 49 28.40 15.83 -18.64
CA THR A 49 29.19 15.76 -17.40
C THR A 49 30.69 15.51 -17.64
N VAL A 50 31.11 15.24 -18.89
CA VAL A 50 32.50 14.85 -19.20
C VAL A 50 33.36 16.07 -19.43
N ASP A 51 34.45 16.22 -18.66
CA ASP A 51 35.51 17.20 -18.91
C ASP A 51 36.41 16.71 -20.06
N VAL A 52 36.42 17.45 -21.17
CA VAL A 52 37.24 17.13 -22.36
C VAL A 52 38.41 18.09 -22.53
N SER A 53 38.69 18.93 -21.51
CA SER A 53 39.78 19.91 -21.53
C SER A 53 41.13 19.26 -21.87
N GLY A 54 41.84 19.84 -22.84
CA GLY A 54 43.14 19.36 -23.31
C GLY A 54 43.11 18.04 -24.09
N LYS A 55 41.94 17.49 -24.38
CA LYS A 55 41.77 16.27 -25.18
C LYS A 55 41.59 16.60 -26.65
N THR A 56 42.10 15.72 -27.52
CA THR A 56 41.77 15.75 -28.95
C THR A 56 40.32 15.33 -29.17
N LYS A 57 39.75 15.65 -30.36
CA LYS A 57 38.40 15.22 -30.72
C LYS A 57 38.18 13.70 -30.61
N SER A 58 39.15 12.89 -31.06
CA SER A 58 39.04 11.43 -30.99
C SER A 58 39.05 10.92 -29.54
N GLU A 59 39.87 11.51 -28.67
CA GLU A 59 39.88 11.16 -27.25
C GLU A 59 38.58 11.60 -26.56
N ALA A 60 38.08 12.79 -26.89
CA ALA A 60 36.81 13.29 -26.37
C ALA A 60 35.64 12.39 -26.80
N MET A 61 35.59 11.94 -28.05
CA MET A 61 34.57 10.97 -28.51
C MET A 61 34.61 9.69 -27.67
N ARG A 62 35.80 9.11 -27.44
CA ARG A 62 35.94 7.90 -26.61
C ARG A 62 35.49 8.15 -25.16
N MET A 63 35.87 9.28 -24.57
CA MET A 63 35.48 9.60 -23.18
C MET A 63 33.97 9.82 -23.04
N VAL A 64 33.35 10.47 -24.02
CA VAL A 64 31.89 10.68 -24.05
C VAL A 64 31.16 9.36 -24.28
N ASP A 65 31.66 8.50 -25.16
CA ASP A 65 31.11 7.16 -25.43
C ASP A 65 31.20 6.23 -24.21
N GLU A 66 32.33 6.25 -23.49
CA GLU A 66 32.50 5.54 -22.22
C GLU A 66 31.51 6.05 -21.15
N GLN A 67 31.28 7.36 -21.08
CA GLN A 67 30.31 7.93 -20.15
C GLN A 67 28.87 7.61 -20.57
N LEU A 68 28.55 7.65 -21.87
CA LEU A 68 27.25 7.26 -22.40
C LEU A 68 26.95 5.80 -22.04
N THR A 69 27.92 4.89 -22.18
CA THR A 69 27.76 3.50 -21.78
C THR A 69 27.43 3.37 -20.29
N LYS A 70 28.06 4.16 -19.42
CA LYS A 70 27.72 4.17 -17.99
C LYS A 70 26.31 4.72 -17.75
N TRP A 71 25.93 5.76 -18.48
CA TRP A 71 24.62 6.39 -18.37
C TRP A 71 23.50 5.44 -18.80
N LEU A 72 23.65 4.75 -19.93
CA LEU A 72 22.69 3.75 -20.42
C LEU A 72 22.47 2.59 -19.43
N ASN A 73 23.47 2.27 -18.60
CA ASN A 73 23.40 1.19 -17.62
C ASN A 73 23.03 1.64 -16.19
N GLY A 74 23.08 2.95 -15.92
CA GLY A 74 22.96 3.48 -14.54
C GLY A 74 21.83 4.48 -14.34
N THR A 75 21.23 4.99 -15.42
CA THR A 75 20.15 5.96 -15.38
C THR A 75 18.81 5.28 -15.63
N THR A 76 17.82 5.65 -14.84
CA THR A 76 16.42 5.21 -15.01
C THR A 76 15.52 6.43 -15.07
N ILE A 77 14.58 6.43 -16.01
CA ILE A 77 13.59 7.51 -16.17
C ILE A 77 12.21 6.88 -16.05
N PHE A 78 11.47 7.25 -15.00
CA PHE A 78 10.10 6.80 -14.80
C PHE A 78 9.11 7.89 -15.20
N LEU A 79 8.12 7.53 -16.01
CA LEU A 79 6.96 8.34 -16.30
C LEU A 79 5.79 7.83 -15.45
N HIS A 80 5.26 8.71 -14.62
CA HIS A 80 4.15 8.44 -13.71
C HIS A 80 2.93 9.21 -14.18
N PHE A 81 1.84 8.50 -14.38
CA PHE A 81 0.53 9.08 -14.64
C PHE A 81 -0.49 8.37 -13.75
N LYS A 82 -1.01 9.11 -12.77
CA LYS A 82 -1.97 8.61 -11.77
C LYS A 82 -1.47 7.30 -11.13
N GLU A 83 -2.22 6.19 -11.24
CA GLU A 83 -1.84 4.87 -10.71
C GLU A 83 -0.84 4.10 -11.58
N LYS A 84 -0.53 4.56 -12.79
CA LYS A 84 0.37 3.83 -13.70
C LYS A 84 1.75 4.46 -13.73
N MET A 85 2.75 3.59 -13.70
CA MET A 85 4.15 3.96 -13.84
C MET A 85 4.76 3.09 -14.92
N ILE A 86 5.51 3.72 -15.83
CA ILE A 86 6.31 3.00 -16.82
C ILE A 86 7.72 3.56 -16.88
N GLU A 87 8.67 2.70 -17.20
CA GLU A 87 10.07 3.07 -17.39
C GLU A 87 10.30 3.45 -18.86
N PHE A 88 10.83 4.64 -19.09
CA PHE A 88 11.30 5.05 -20.40
C PHE A 88 12.62 4.32 -20.70
N ASN A 89 12.64 3.54 -21.78
CA ASN A 89 13.84 2.85 -22.21
C ASN A 89 14.85 3.84 -22.80
N VAL A 90 15.89 4.14 -22.03
CA VAL A 90 16.95 5.08 -22.40
C VAL A 90 17.73 4.69 -23.67
N HIS A 91 17.66 3.43 -24.10
CA HIS A 91 18.27 2.96 -25.35
C HIS A 91 17.54 3.45 -26.59
N ASP A 92 16.32 3.96 -26.46
CA ASP A 92 15.54 4.50 -27.57
C ASP A 92 15.88 5.97 -27.87
N ILE A 93 16.90 6.51 -27.20
CA ILE A 93 17.46 7.84 -27.48
C ILE A 93 18.67 7.70 -28.40
N SER A 94 18.64 8.42 -29.52
CA SER A 94 19.78 8.52 -30.42
C SER A 94 20.73 9.63 -29.98
N PHE A 95 22.03 9.30 -29.92
CA PHE A 95 23.09 10.22 -29.52
C PHE A 95 24.06 10.46 -30.68
N ASP A 96 24.18 11.71 -31.13
CA ASP A 96 25.14 12.08 -32.17
C ASP A 96 26.42 12.62 -31.53
N ILE A 97 27.27 11.71 -31.03
CA ILE A 97 28.54 12.05 -30.37
C ILE A 97 29.48 12.75 -31.34
N GLU A 98 29.58 12.28 -32.58
CA GLU A 98 30.50 12.84 -33.57
C GLU A 98 30.17 14.30 -33.86
N LYS A 99 28.90 14.59 -34.16
CA LYS A 99 28.45 15.96 -34.41
C LYS A 99 28.53 16.83 -33.16
N THR A 100 28.25 16.28 -31.99
CA THR A 100 28.41 17.00 -30.71
C THR A 100 29.86 17.44 -30.51
N VAL A 101 30.81 16.52 -30.60
CA VAL A 101 32.24 16.80 -30.41
C VAL A 101 32.75 17.78 -31.47
N ASN A 102 32.29 17.64 -32.72
CA ASN A 102 32.72 18.54 -33.79
C ASN A 102 32.21 19.97 -33.63
N ASN A 103 31.02 20.16 -33.06
CA ASN A 103 30.38 21.47 -32.87
C ASN A 103 30.52 22.04 -31.46
N ALA A 104 31.23 21.35 -30.56
CA ALA A 104 31.40 21.78 -29.19
C ALA A 104 32.11 23.15 -29.11
N GLN A 105 31.48 24.07 -28.38
CA GLN A 105 32.02 25.39 -28.09
C GLN A 105 33.16 25.27 -27.08
N GLN A 106 34.29 25.85 -27.44
CA GLN A 106 35.50 25.85 -26.61
C GLN A 106 35.28 26.65 -25.32
N GLY A 107 35.84 26.15 -24.21
CA GLY A 107 35.81 26.76 -22.89
C GLY A 107 34.43 26.83 -22.23
N LYS A 108 33.46 26.03 -22.70
CA LYS A 108 32.07 26.03 -22.22
C LYS A 108 31.53 24.63 -21.97
N LYS A 109 30.41 24.57 -21.25
CA LYS A 109 29.59 23.36 -21.13
C LYS A 109 28.72 23.20 -22.38
N ASN A 110 28.87 22.06 -23.05
CA ASN A 110 28.10 21.67 -24.22
C ASN A 110 27.16 20.53 -23.84
N LYS A 111 25.96 20.51 -24.44
CA LYS A 111 25.01 19.41 -24.33
C LYS A 111 25.20 18.45 -25.50
N LEU A 112 24.96 17.16 -25.30
CA LEU A 112 24.92 16.21 -26.42
C LEU A 112 23.73 16.52 -27.33
N MET A 113 23.95 16.34 -28.63
CA MET A 113 22.88 16.35 -29.62
C MET A 113 22.15 15.00 -29.54
N VAL A 114 20.89 15.06 -29.09
CA VAL A 114 20.06 13.88 -28.82
C VAL A 114 18.68 14.02 -29.44
N THR A 115 18.09 12.90 -29.86
CA THR A 115 16.73 12.84 -30.43
C THR A 115 16.05 11.53 -30.04
N THR A 116 14.73 11.55 -29.91
CA THR A 116 13.88 10.36 -29.74
C THR A 116 12.50 10.64 -30.31
N ASP A 117 11.86 9.59 -30.84
CA ASP A 117 10.48 9.63 -31.35
C ASP A 117 9.52 8.79 -30.48
N GLU A 118 10.02 8.13 -29.42
CA GLU A 118 9.25 7.15 -28.63
C GLU A 118 8.35 7.78 -27.55
N VAL A 119 8.60 9.04 -27.17
CA VAL A 119 7.86 9.68 -26.06
C VAL A 119 6.35 9.67 -26.30
N GLY A 120 5.90 9.92 -27.54
CA GLY A 120 4.47 9.91 -27.87
C GLY A 120 3.82 8.53 -27.70
N VAL A 121 4.47 7.48 -28.21
CA VAL A 121 4.01 6.09 -28.10
C VAL A 121 3.91 5.67 -26.64
N LEU A 122 4.92 6.05 -25.85
CA LEU A 122 4.99 5.73 -24.44
C LEU A 122 3.91 6.43 -23.61
N LEU A 123 3.58 7.69 -23.95
CA LEU A 123 2.48 8.41 -23.32
C LEU A 123 1.11 7.81 -23.70
N GLU A 124 0.93 7.39 -24.95
CA GLU A 124 -0.28 6.66 -25.37
C GLU A 124 -0.42 5.31 -24.64
N GLU A 125 0.71 4.63 -24.39
CA GLU A 125 0.73 3.43 -23.56
C GLU A 125 0.35 3.73 -22.10
N LEU A 126 0.83 4.84 -21.51
CA LEU A 126 0.43 5.26 -20.17
C LEU A 126 -1.08 5.44 -20.08
N SER A 127 -1.63 6.24 -20.98
CA SER A 127 -3.06 6.44 -21.08
C SER A 127 -3.41 7.12 -22.42
N PRO A 128 -4.46 6.65 -23.12
CA PRO A 128 -4.95 7.32 -24.31
C PRO A 128 -5.56 8.70 -24.01
N THR A 129 -5.77 9.07 -22.74
CA THR A 129 -6.27 10.41 -22.37
C THR A 129 -5.16 11.46 -22.32
N ILE A 130 -3.88 11.07 -22.32
CA ILE A 130 -2.76 12.01 -22.38
C ILE A 130 -2.66 12.55 -23.81
N THR A 131 -3.41 13.61 -24.08
CA THR A 131 -3.49 14.24 -25.41
C THR A 131 -2.69 15.54 -25.46
N ALA A 132 -2.25 15.93 -26.66
CA ALA A 132 -1.54 17.19 -26.87
C ALA A 132 -2.41 18.44 -26.64
N ASP A 133 -3.73 18.28 -26.59
CA ASP A 133 -4.67 19.36 -26.27
C ASP A 133 -4.74 19.65 -24.76
N GLU A 134 -4.46 18.64 -23.93
CA GLU A 134 -4.50 18.76 -22.46
C GLU A 134 -3.10 18.88 -21.83
N TYR A 135 -2.08 18.29 -22.47
CA TYR A 135 -0.72 18.18 -21.93
C TYR A 135 0.34 18.75 -22.87
N ASN A 136 1.37 19.35 -22.29
CA ASN A 136 2.53 19.84 -23.03
C ASN A 136 3.52 18.72 -23.35
N ILE A 137 3.19 17.91 -24.35
CA ILE A 137 3.99 16.76 -24.81
C ILE A 137 5.39 17.19 -25.28
N GLU A 138 5.49 18.33 -25.97
CA GLU A 138 6.78 18.88 -26.41
C GLU A 138 7.69 19.18 -25.23
N LYS A 139 7.13 19.71 -24.14
CA LYS A 139 7.87 19.99 -22.92
C LYS A 139 8.35 18.70 -22.25
N ILE A 140 7.51 17.67 -22.14
CA ILE A 140 7.91 16.34 -21.62
C ILE A 140 9.09 15.78 -22.43
N ASN A 141 8.97 15.75 -23.75
CA ASN A 141 10.04 15.29 -24.64
C ASN A 141 11.32 16.11 -24.44
N SER A 142 11.21 17.44 -24.37
CA SER A 142 12.37 18.30 -24.15
C SER A 142 13.06 18.05 -22.81
N GLU A 143 12.34 17.68 -21.76
CA GLU A 143 12.95 17.40 -20.45
C GLU A 143 13.69 16.06 -20.42
N ILE A 144 13.11 15.02 -21.04
CA ILE A 144 13.79 13.73 -21.23
C ILE A 144 15.07 13.92 -22.05
N LEU A 145 14.99 14.64 -23.17
CA LEU A 145 16.17 14.96 -23.99
C LEU A 145 17.19 15.81 -23.23
N ASN A 146 16.75 16.73 -22.37
CA ASN A 146 17.67 17.52 -21.55
C ASN A 146 18.46 16.65 -20.57
N ILE A 147 17.81 15.68 -19.91
CA ILE A 147 18.48 14.70 -19.03
C ILE A 147 19.51 13.91 -19.83
N ALA A 148 19.10 13.30 -20.95
CA ALA A 148 19.97 12.49 -21.80
C ALA A 148 21.17 13.32 -22.30
N SER A 149 20.94 14.57 -22.71
CA SER A 149 21.99 15.47 -23.21
C SER A 149 23.06 15.83 -22.18
N SER A 150 22.77 15.64 -20.88
CA SER A 150 23.68 15.94 -19.78
C SER A 150 24.57 14.75 -19.39
N LEU A 151 24.17 13.51 -19.67
CA LEU A 151 24.81 12.28 -19.19
C LEU A 151 24.99 12.22 -17.65
N GLN A 152 24.05 12.82 -16.91
CA GLN A 152 23.96 12.70 -15.46
C GLN A 152 23.29 11.38 -15.09
N ILE A 153 23.94 10.60 -14.21
CA ILE A 153 23.51 9.25 -13.81
C ILE A 153 22.71 9.36 -12.52
N GLU A 154 21.38 9.34 -12.63
CA GLU A 154 20.44 9.44 -11.52
C GLU A 154 19.13 8.70 -11.85
N GLN A 155 18.25 8.58 -10.87
CA GLN A 155 16.87 8.16 -11.08
C GLN A 155 15.97 9.39 -11.22
N PHE A 156 15.29 9.51 -12.35
CA PHE A 156 14.37 10.61 -12.64
C PHE A 156 12.93 10.12 -12.58
N ASN A 157 12.06 10.90 -11.95
CA ASN A 157 10.63 10.62 -11.86
C ASN A 157 9.86 11.81 -12.43
N PHE A 158 9.12 11.57 -13.51
CA PHE A 158 8.28 12.55 -14.16
C PHE A 158 6.82 12.29 -13.82
N LYS A 159 6.15 13.26 -13.21
CA LYS A 159 4.70 13.24 -13.06
C LYS A 159 4.10 13.92 -14.28
N ILE A 160 3.33 13.20 -15.08
CA ILE A 160 2.77 13.74 -16.33
C ILE A 160 1.80 14.90 -16.04
N GLU A 161 1.15 14.88 -14.87
CA GLU A 161 0.27 15.94 -14.39
C GLU A 161 0.97 17.31 -14.22
N ASP A 162 2.29 17.34 -14.01
CA ASP A 162 3.06 18.58 -13.92
C ASP A 162 3.14 19.32 -15.27
N PHE A 163 2.74 18.65 -16.37
CA PHE A 163 2.78 19.18 -17.73
C PHE A 163 1.38 19.52 -18.29
N LEU A 164 0.35 19.58 -17.44
CA LEU A 164 -0.99 20.06 -17.82
C LEU A 164 -0.95 21.50 -18.37
N LEU A 165 -1.62 21.73 -19.50
CA LEU A 165 -1.70 23.07 -20.12
C LEU A 165 -2.62 24.02 -19.33
N ASP A 166 -3.71 23.51 -18.77
CA ASP A 166 -4.61 24.25 -17.89
C ASP A 166 -4.44 23.81 -16.43
N THR A 167 -3.62 24.54 -15.69
CA THR A 167 -3.39 24.29 -14.26
C THR A 167 -4.56 24.74 -13.38
N ALA A 168 -5.48 25.58 -13.87
CA ALA A 168 -6.63 26.02 -13.08
C ALA A 168 -7.68 24.90 -12.91
N SER A 169 -7.63 23.90 -13.80
CA SER A 169 -8.46 22.70 -13.80
C SER A 169 -7.74 21.48 -13.23
N GLN A 170 -6.87 21.66 -12.22
CA GLN A 170 -6.39 20.53 -11.41
C GLN A 170 -7.63 19.74 -10.94
N ASN A 171 -7.89 18.61 -11.62
CA ASN A 171 -9.16 17.93 -11.85
C ASN A 171 -9.85 17.39 -10.58
N LYS A 172 -10.16 18.28 -9.63
CA LYS A 172 -10.91 17.94 -8.42
C LYS A 172 -12.35 17.67 -8.80
N GLN A 173 -12.73 16.42 -8.74
CA GLN A 173 -14.09 15.97 -8.98
C GLN A 173 -14.61 15.19 -7.79
N VAL A 174 -15.93 15.06 -7.70
CA VAL A 174 -16.55 14.15 -6.74
C VAL A 174 -16.30 12.73 -7.24
N ILE A 175 -15.50 11.99 -6.48
CA ILE A 175 -15.09 10.61 -6.76
C ILE A 175 -16.19 9.64 -6.35
N ASN A 176 -16.72 9.83 -5.16
CA ASN A 176 -17.84 9.07 -4.62
C ASN A 176 -18.62 9.92 -3.62
N GLN A 177 -19.86 9.54 -3.35
CA GLN A 177 -20.73 10.23 -2.43
C GLN A 177 -21.62 9.24 -1.67
N VAL A 178 -21.74 9.44 -0.36
CA VAL A 178 -22.65 8.72 0.53
C VAL A 178 -23.68 9.71 1.09
N THR A 179 -24.92 9.28 1.27
CA THR A 179 -25.99 10.13 1.82
C THR A 179 -26.63 9.44 3.02
N LEU A 180 -26.66 10.14 4.15
CA LEU A 180 -27.27 9.68 5.40
C LEU A 180 -28.58 10.42 5.66
N ASP A 181 -29.63 9.70 6.06
CA ASP A 181 -30.89 10.29 6.55
C ASP A 181 -30.83 10.46 8.06
N LEU A 182 -30.62 11.69 8.51
CA LEU A 182 -30.47 12.07 9.92
C LEU A 182 -31.73 11.81 10.76
N ASN A 183 -32.90 11.60 10.15
CA ASN A 183 -34.11 11.24 10.90
C ASN A 183 -34.11 9.78 11.39
N THR A 184 -33.26 8.94 10.80
CA THR A 184 -33.25 7.49 11.04
C THR A 184 -32.11 7.05 11.96
N ILE A 185 -31.21 7.97 12.30
CA ILE A 185 -29.98 7.70 13.04
C ILE A 185 -29.83 8.70 14.19
N ASP A 186 -29.19 8.26 15.27
CA ASP A 186 -28.87 9.11 16.42
C ASP A 186 -27.52 9.79 16.16
N PHE A 187 -27.57 10.96 15.53
CA PHE A 187 -26.39 11.75 15.14
C PHE A 187 -26.36 13.07 15.91
N ASP A 188 -25.24 13.38 16.56
CA ASP A 188 -25.12 14.63 17.33
C ASP A 188 -24.98 15.85 16.38
N GLU A 189 -26.01 16.68 16.34
CA GLU A 189 -26.07 17.85 15.45
C GLU A 189 -24.94 18.87 15.69
N LYS A 190 -24.34 18.92 16.89
CA LYS A 190 -23.24 19.86 17.20
C LYS A 190 -22.00 19.57 16.36
N PHE A 191 -21.83 18.34 15.90
CA PHE A 191 -20.71 17.90 15.06
C PHE A 191 -20.82 18.49 13.65
N MET A 192 -22.02 18.77 13.16
CA MET A 192 -22.25 19.27 11.80
C MET A 192 -21.72 20.68 11.56
N GLU A 193 -21.58 21.49 12.62
CA GLU A 193 -21.02 22.85 12.48
C GLU A 193 -19.50 22.85 12.36
N GLN A 194 -18.84 21.85 12.96
CA GLN A 194 -17.38 21.74 13.07
C GLN A 194 -16.80 20.81 12.01
N LEU A 195 -17.48 19.69 11.72
CA LEU A 195 -17.09 18.72 10.71
C LEU A 195 -17.55 19.18 9.32
N LYS A 196 -16.81 20.11 8.71
CA LYS A 196 -17.05 20.59 7.34
C LYS A 196 -16.31 19.76 6.31
N ASP A 197 -15.02 19.59 6.54
CA ASP A 197 -14.15 18.81 5.69
C ASP A 197 -12.87 18.43 6.44
N PHE A 198 -12.18 17.42 5.90
CA PHE A 198 -10.80 17.10 6.28
C PHE A 198 -10.03 16.58 5.07
N ASP A 199 -8.71 16.77 5.09
CA ASP A 199 -7.80 16.35 4.02
C ASP A 199 -7.30 14.92 4.27
N ILE A 200 -7.10 14.19 3.17
CA ILE A 200 -6.43 12.90 3.12
C ILE A 200 -5.16 13.12 2.31
N GLU A 201 -4.04 13.17 3.02
CA GLU A 201 -2.75 13.51 2.43
C GLU A 201 -2.25 12.43 1.43
N PRO A 202 -1.38 12.81 0.48
CA PRO A 202 -0.77 11.86 -0.45
C PRO A 202 0.12 10.84 0.26
N SER A 203 0.08 9.59 -0.19
CA SER A 203 0.99 8.52 0.28
C SER A 203 1.04 8.38 1.80
N SER A 204 -0.08 8.60 2.49
CA SER A 204 -0.16 8.62 3.95
C SER A 204 -1.36 7.83 4.47
N GLN A 205 -1.27 7.45 5.75
CA GLN A 205 -2.37 6.86 6.49
C GLN A 205 -3.29 7.97 7.04
N PHE A 206 -4.57 7.65 7.12
CA PHE A 206 -5.60 8.43 7.78
C PHE A 206 -6.16 7.61 8.95
N SER A 207 -6.27 8.23 10.11
CA SER A 207 -6.87 7.67 11.32
C SER A 207 -8.12 8.49 11.66
N LEU A 208 -9.27 7.85 11.79
CA LEU A 208 -10.49 8.57 12.13
C LEU A 208 -10.40 9.16 13.54
N LEU A 209 -9.93 8.39 14.52
CA LEU A 209 -9.78 8.88 15.89
C LEU A 209 -8.83 10.08 15.99
N SER A 210 -7.64 10.00 15.37
CA SER A 210 -6.70 11.12 15.33
C SER A 210 -7.31 12.35 14.67
N GLN A 211 -8.05 12.17 13.56
CA GLN A 211 -8.70 13.27 12.88
C GLN A 211 -9.78 13.94 13.75
N MET A 212 -10.56 13.15 14.50
CA MET A 212 -11.58 13.69 15.39
C MET A 212 -10.95 14.44 16.56
N ASP A 213 -9.87 13.93 17.15
CA ASP A 213 -9.13 14.62 18.21
C ASP A 213 -8.55 15.97 17.73
N GLU A 214 -7.95 16.00 16.54
CA GLU A 214 -7.41 17.22 15.93
C GLU A 214 -8.48 18.30 15.68
N LEU A 215 -9.70 17.89 15.33
CA LEU A 215 -10.83 18.78 15.15
C LEU A 215 -11.49 19.20 16.48
N GLY A 216 -11.03 18.67 17.62
CA GLY A 216 -11.65 18.90 18.93
C GLY A 216 -12.97 18.15 19.12
N LEU A 217 -13.16 17.07 18.36
CA LEU A 217 -14.36 16.23 18.26
C LEU A 217 -14.17 14.84 18.91
N GLY A 218 -13.10 14.63 19.68
CA GLY A 218 -12.79 13.35 20.33
C GLY A 218 -13.81 12.89 21.38
N ASP A 219 -14.67 13.79 21.88
CA ASP A 219 -15.72 13.48 22.84
C ASP A 219 -17.06 13.09 22.20
N ALA A 220 -17.08 12.84 20.88
CA ALA A 220 -18.26 12.36 20.17
C ALA A 220 -18.84 11.09 20.78
N SER A 221 -20.16 10.91 20.63
CA SER A 221 -20.78 9.64 20.99
C SER A 221 -20.20 8.52 20.13
N ILE A 222 -19.98 7.34 20.74
CA ILE A 222 -19.50 6.14 20.04
C ILE A 222 -20.39 5.81 18.84
N GLU A 223 -21.71 6.02 18.95
CA GLU A 223 -22.65 5.83 17.84
C GLU A 223 -22.35 6.78 16.67
N THR A 224 -22.11 8.07 16.94
CA THR A 224 -21.74 9.06 15.90
C THR A 224 -20.42 8.67 15.23
N MET A 225 -19.41 8.25 16.02
CA MET A 225 -18.12 7.80 15.47
C MET A 225 -18.28 6.57 14.57
N ASN A 226 -19.10 5.59 14.97
CA ASN A 226 -19.36 4.40 14.15
C ASN A 226 -20.12 4.71 12.86
N ILE A 227 -21.10 5.62 12.91
CA ILE A 227 -21.81 6.10 11.72
C ILE A 227 -20.82 6.75 10.75
N LEU A 228 -19.95 7.63 11.25
CA LEU A 228 -18.92 8.29 10.43
C LEU A 228 -17.92 7.28 9.85
N ALA A 229 -17.41 6.36 10.67
CA ALA A 229 -16.50 5.31 10.23
C ALA A 229 -17.12 4.46 9.12
N SER A 230 -18.35 3.98 9.30
CA SER A 230 -19.07 3.19 8.30
C SER A 230 -19.31 3.98 7.01
N SER A 231 -19.64 5.26 7.13
CA SER A 231 -19.89 6.12 5.98
C SER A 231 -18.62 6.44 5.20
N ILE A 232 -17.50 6.70 5.90
CA ILE A 232 -16.20 6.92 5.26
C ILE A 232 -15.71 5.61 4.63
N TYR A 233 -15.91 4.47 5.29
CA TYR A 233 -15.61 3.17 4.70
C TYR A 233 -16.38 2.94 3.40
N GLU A 234 -17.70 3.14 3.39
CA GLU A 234 -18.51 3.08 2.16
C GLU A 234 -18.04 4.08 1.10
N LEU A 235 -17.64 5.28 1.51
CA LEU A 235 -17.16 6.33 0.64
C LEU A 235 -15.86 5.94 -0.08
N ILE A 236 -14.91 5.30 0.63
CA ILE A 236 -13.60 4.93 0.07
C ILE A 236 -13.58 3.55 -0.57
N LEU A 237 -14.58 2.70 -0.34
CA LEU A 237 -14.64 1.35 -0.91
C LEU A 237 -14.40 1.34 -2.44
N PRO A 238 -15.10 2.15 -3.26
CA PRO A 238 -14.88 2.21 -4.70
C PRO A 238 -13.66 3.08 -5.10
N THR A 239 -12.56 2.96 -4.38
CA THR A 239 -11.26 3.60 -4.67
C THR A 239 -10.13 2.59 -4.58
N ASN A 240 -8.90 2.99 -4.90
CA ASN A 240 -7.70 2.19 -4.61
C ASN A 240 -7.17 2.35 -3.19
N PHE A 241 -7.86 3.07 -2.30
CA PHE A 241 -7.37 3.21 -0.92
C PHE A 241 -7.28 1.86 -0.23
N LEU A 242 -6.24 1.71 0.57
CA LEU A 242 -5.97 0.48 1.31
C LEU A 242 -6.57 0.60 2.72
N VAL A 243 -7.52 -0.26 3.05
CA VAL A 243 -8.04 -0.36 4.42
C VAL A 243 -7.03 -1.14 5.26
N ILE A 244 -6.50 -0.50 6.30
CA ILE A 244 -5.47 -1.05 7.18
C ILE A 244 -6.10 -1.64 8.44
N GLU A 245 -7.00 -0.88 9.05
CA GLU A 245 -7.70 -1.28 10.26
C GLU A 245 -9.20 -1.03 10.10
N ARG A 246 -9.99 -2.05 10.43
CA ARG A 246 -11.44 -2.00 10.43
C ARG A 246 -11.98 -3.05 11.38
N HIS A 247 -12.90 -2.62 12.25
CA HIS A 247 -13.65 -3.50 13.14
C HIS A 247 -15.14 -3.53 12.77
N ILE A 248 -15.86 -4.52 13.28
CA ILE A 248 -17.32 -4.62 13.18
C ILE A 248 -17.94 -4.93 14.55
N SER A 249 -19.23 -4.69 14.71
CA SER A 249 -19.98 -5.02 15.91
C SER A 249 -20.38 -6.49 15.96
N GLU A 250 -20.78 -6.97 17.15
CA GLU A 250 -21.32 -8.33 17.31
C GLU A 250 -22.63 -8.54 16.52
N ASN A 251 -23.42 -7.48 16.35
CA ASN A 251 -24.66 -7.49 15.59
C ASN A 251 -24.61 -6.39 14.54
N LEU A 252 -25.12 -6.66 13.34
CA LEU A 252 -25.21 -5.66 12.27
C LEU A 252 -26.05 -4.46 12.75
N PRO A 253 -25.47 -3.26 12.86
CA PRO A 253 -26.19 -2.08 13.31
C PRO A 253 -27.14 -1.57 12.23
N ALA A 254 -28.17 -0.83 12.64
CA ALA A 254 -29.22 -0.37 11.73
C ALA A 254 -28.74 0.68 10.70
N TYR A 255 -27.69 1.43 11.03
CA TYR A 255 -27.09 2.43 10.13
C TYR A 255 -26.20 1.82 9.04
N ALA A 256 -25.80 0.55 9.17
CA ALA A 256 -24.87 -0.08 8.24
C ALA A 256 -25.57 -1.12 7.36
N LYS A 257 -25.21 -1.12 6.08
CA LYS A 257 -25.51 -2.23 5.18
C LYS A 257 -24.58 -3.41 5.50
N LEU A 258 -25.06 -4.64 5.28
CA LEU A 258 -24.26 -5.86 5.43
C LEU A 258 -22.97 -5.76 4.58
N GLY A 259 -21.80 -5.83 5.22
CA GLY A 259 -20.50 -5.70 4.55
C GLY A 259 -19.89 -4.29 4.59
N TYR A 260 -20.64 -3.29 5.06
CA TYR A 260 -20.30 -1.86 4.99
C TYR A 260 -20.15 -1.20 6.37
N GLU A 261 -20.24 -1.97 7.46
CA GLU A 261 -20.00 -1.43 8.80
C GLU A 261 -18.51 -1.09 8.97
N ALA A 262 -18.16 -0.02 9.66
CA ALA A 262 -16.88 0.11 10.31
C ALA A 262 -17.10 0.63 11.73
N LYS A 263 -16.44 0.00 12.69
CA LYS A 263 -16.59 0.29 14.11
C LYS A 263 -15.33 0.94 14.65
N VAL A 264 -15.55 1.94 15.50
CA VAL A 264 -14.53 2.68 16.25
C VAL A 264 -14.90 2.70 17.73
N ASN A 265 -13.90 2.54 18.59
CA ASN A 265 -14.06 2.65 20.03
C ASN A 265 -12.74 3.15 20.66
N PRO A 266 -12.65 4.44 21.04
CA PRO A 266 -11.46 5.01 21.67
C PRO A 266 -11.06 4.29 22.96
N GLU A 267 -12.02 3.80 23.75
CA GLU A 267 -11.75 3.14 25.04
C GLU A 267 -11.11 1.75 24.87
N MET A 268 -11.27 1.15 23.69
CA MET A 268 -10.76 -0.18 23.36
C MET A 268 -9.68 -0.15 22.28
N ASP A 269 -9.15 1.03 21.94
CA ASP A 269 -8.14 1.22 20.89
C ASP A 269 -8.55 0.59 19.56
N MET A 270 -9.84 0.73 19.21
CA MET A 270 -10.38 0.32 17.91
C MET A 270 -10.54 1.55 17.04
N ASP A 271 -9.79 1.63 15.94
CA ASP A 271 -9.87 2.75 14.99
C ASP A 271 -10.32 2.26 13.61
N PHE A 272 -10.65 3.21 12.74
CA PHE A 272 -10.78 3.00 11.32
C PHE A 272 -9.63 3.70 10.61
N ILE A 273 -8.69 2.90 10.11
CA ILE A 273 -7.44 3.38 9.49
C ILE A 273 -7.39 2.91 8.05
N PHE A 274 -7.08 3.83 7.15
CA PHE A 274 -6.83 3.52 5.74
C PHE A 274 -5.69 4.37 5.18
N MET A 275 -5.19 4.02 4.00
CA MET A 275 -4.08 4.72 3.35
C MET A 275 -4.46 5.17 1.95
N ASN A 276 -4.15 6.43 1.66
CA ASN A 276 -4.14 6.96 0.30
C ASN A 276 -2.80 6.64 -0.35
N GLU A 277 -2.77 5.62 -1.20
CA GLU A 277 -1.54 5.22 -1.92
C GLU A 277 -1.19 6.17 -3.07
N ASN A 278 -2.07 7.12 -3.41
CA ASN A 278 -1.89 8.02 -4.54
C ASN A 278 -0.95 9.18 -4.19
N ALA A 279 -0.31 9.73 -5.21
CA ALA A 279 0.54 10.91 -5.09
C ALA A 279 -0.24 12.23 -4.99
N GLY A 280 -1.56 12.20 -5.18
CA GLY A 280 -2.45 13.36 -5.09
C GLY A 280 -3.27 13.37 -3.78
N PRO A 281 -3.60 14.57 -3.26
CA PRO A 281 -4.42 14.69 -2.05
C PRO A 281 -5.90 14.51 -2.38
N TYR A 282 -6.66 14.01 -1.40
CA TYR A 282 -8.11 13.95 -1.44
C TYR A 282 -8.69 14.71 -0.26
N LYS A 283 -9.97 15.04 -0.31
CA LYS A 283 -10.69 15.71 0.77
C LYS A 283 -12.05 15.05 0.96
N VAL A 284 -12.45 14.81 2.19
CA VAL A 284 -13.82 14.42 2.53
C VAL A 284 -14.59 15.68 2.88
N TYR A 285 -15.71 15.92 2.20
CA TYR A 285 -16.57 17.08 2.41
C TYR A 285 -17.92 16.63 2.97
N PHE A 286 -18.43 17.39 3.94
CA PHE A 286 -19.69 17.13 4.63
C PHE A 286 -20.66 18.29 4.36
N GLU A 287 -21.82 17.97 3.80
CA GLU A 287 -22.86 18.97 3.51
C GLU A 287 -24.21 18.53 4.09
N LYS A 288 -24.75 19.32 5.03
CA LYS A 288 -26.12 19.12 5.53
C LYS A 288 -27.11 19.75 4.55
N THR A 289 -27.99 18.94 3.97
CA THR A 289 -29.13 19.41 3.17
C THR A 289 -30.44 18.94 3.80
N ASN A 290 -31.13 19.85 4.48
CA ASN A 290 -32.36 19.53 5.25
C ASN A 290 -32.11 18.45 6.31
N SER A 291 -32.71 17.27 6.14
CA SER A 291 -32.55 16.11 7.01
C SER A 291 -31.49 15.12 6.52
N ASN A 292 -30.75 15.45 5.46
CA ASN A 292 -29.72 14.57 4.93
C ASN A 292 -28.33 15.15 5.20
N LEU A 293 -27.38 14.27 5.48
CA LEU A 293 -25.95 14.58 5.43
C LEU A 293 -25.36 13.91 4.19
N VAL A 294 -24.82 14.72 3.29
CA VAL A 294 -24.08 14.29 2.12
C VAL A 294 -22.59 14.29 2.44
N ILE A 295 -21.93 13.17 2.22
CA ILE A 295 -20.50 12.99 2.44
C ILE A 295 -19.87 12.69 1.09
N SER A 296 -18.93 13.52 0.65
CA SER A 296 -18.33 13.45 -0.68
C SER A 296 -16.82 13.31 -0.60
N LEU A 297 -16.25 12.38 -1.36
CA LEU A 297 -14.80 12.29 -1.56
C LEU A 297 -14.45 13.10 -2.80
N ILE A 298 -13.60 14.12 -2.64
CA ILE A 298 -13.19 15.02 -3.71
C ILE A 298 -11.70 14.92 -3.92
N GLY A 299 -11.26 14.76 -5.16
CA GLY A 299 -9.84 14.72 -5.49
C GLY A 299 -9.59 14.50 -6.98
N PRO A 300 -8.33 14.24 -7.37
CA PRO A 300 -7.97 13.85 -8.72
C PRO A 300 -8.74 12.61 -9.18
N SER A 301 -9.08 12.51 -10.47
CA SER A 301 -9.62 11.25 -11.00
C SER A 301 -8.57 10.14 -10.91
N PHE A 302 -9.06 8.94 -10.62
CA PHE A 302 -8.34 7.72 -10.87
C PHE A 302 -8.17 7.47 -12.38
N LEU A 303 -7.16 6.68 -12.72
CA LEU A 303 -6.97 6.07 -14.04
C LEU A 303 -7.93 4.90 -14.21
N ASN A 304 -8.02 4.07 -13.16
CA ASN A 304 -8.84 2.88 -13.19
C ASN A 304 -10.22 3.13 -12.56
N GLN A 305 -11.20 2.33 -12.98
CA GLN A 305 -12.51 2.28 -12.33
C GLN A 305 -12.55 1.15 -11.29
N TYR A 306 -13.07 1.45 -10.10
CA TYR A 306 -13.22 0.48 -9.01
C TYR A 306 -14.71 0.19 -8.77
N LYS A 307 -15.11 -1.08 -8.84
CA LYS A 307 -16.49 -1.53 -8.62
C LYS A 307 -16.56 -2.50 -7.45
N ILE A 308 -17.61 -2.36 -6.64
CA ILE A 308 -17.80 -3.14 -5.41
C ILE A 308 -18.89 -4.16 -5.60
N PHE A 309 -18.61 -5.39 -5.16
CA PHE A 309 -19.52 -6.52 -5.26
C PHE A 309 -19.61 -7.28 -3.94
N GLU A 310 -20.83 -7.59 -3.54
CA GLU A 310 -21.12 -8.52 -2.46
C GLU A 310 -21.16 -9.95 -3.01
N LYS A 311 -20.43 -10.86 -2.35
CA LYS A 311 -20.41 -12.29 -2.69
C LYS A 311 -20.65 -13.14 -1.45
N ASP A 312 -21.06 -14.38 -1.68
CA ASP A 312 -21.25 -15.41 -0.65
C ASP A 312 -22.20 -15.03 0.50
N GLU A 313 -23.24 -14.23 0.24
CA GLU A 313 -24.21 -13.86 1.28
C GLU A 313 -24.87 -15.12 1.87
N LYS A 314 -24.79 -15.28 3.20
CA LYS A 314 -25.36 -16.42 3.93
C LYS A 314 -26.11 -15.96 5.18
N THR A 315 -27.11 -16.75 5.54
CA THR A 315 -27.93 -16.55 6.73
C THR A 315 -27.86 -17.78 7.63
N PHE A 316 -27.73 -17.56 8.94
CA PHE A 316 -27.63 -18.61 9.96
C PHE A 316 -28.81 -18.54 10.91
N LYS A 317 -29.57 -19.63 11.06
CA LYS A 317 -30.72 -19.65 11.96
C LYS A 317 -30.28 -19.73 13.42
N PRO A 318 -30.96 -19.02 14.34
CA PRO A 318 -30.68 -19.16 15.77
C PRO A 318 -31.10 -20.53 16.28
N LYS A 319 -30.34 -21.05 17.25
CA LYS A 319 -30.75 -22.22 18.05
C LYS A 319 -31.62 -21.78 19.22
N THR A 320 -32.34 -22.72 19.83
CA THR A 320 -33.12 -22.49 21.06
C THR A 320 -32.37 -23.03 22.27
N ILE A 321 -32.06 -22.14 23.21
CA ILE A 321 -31.55 -22.47 24.55
C ILE A 321 -32.76 -22.61 25.47
N VAL A 322 -32.93 -23.79 26.07
CA VAL A 322 -33.99 -24.05 27.05
C VAL A 322 -33.40 -23.91 28.46
N GLN A 323 -33.96 -22.99 29.25
CA GLN A 323 -33.65 -22.78 30.66
C GLN A 323 -34.84 -23.23 31.50
N PHE A 324 -34.60 -23.96 32.59
CA PHE A 324 -35.66 -24.39 33.49
C PHE A 324 -35.79 -23.45 34.68
N ASN A 325 -37.04 -23.11 35.05
CA ASN A 325 -37.34 -22.33 36.25
C ASN A 325 -38.35 -23.08 37.13
N PRO A 326 -38.00 -23.47 38.38
CA PRO A 326 -38.91 -24.14 39.31
C PRO A 326 -40.12 -23.32 39.72
N GLN A 327 -40.10 -22.01 39.53
CA GLN A 327 -41.23 -21.13 39.86
C GLN A 327 -42.32 -21.09 38.78
N LEU A 328 -42.04 -21.61 37.57
CA LEU A 328 -43.01 -21.70 36.49
C LEU A 328 -43.74 -23.03 36.51
N SER A 329 -45.01 -23.03 36.11
CA SER A 329 -45.80 -24.27 36.02
C SER A 329 -45.21 -25.22 34.96
N PRO A 330 -45.32 -26.56 35.10
CA PRO A 330 -44.70 -27.52 34.18
C PRO A 330 -45.02 -27.36 32.67
N ILE A 331 -46.18 -26.75 32.37
CA ILE A 331 -46.64 -26.48 30.99
C ILE A 331 -46.39 -25.04 30.55
N GLU A 332 -45.93 -24.18 31.46
CA GLU A 332 -45.69 -22.77 31.22
C GLU A 332 -44.36 -22.58 30.48
N LYS A 333 -44.43 -21.78 29.41
CA LYS A 333 -43.28 -21.41 28.58
C LYS A 333 -43.31 -19.92 28.37
N SER A 334 -42.15 -19.29 28.53
CA SER A 334 -41.95 -17.88 28.18
C SER A 334 -40.69 -17.74 27.34
N VAL A 335 -40.74 -16.89 26.32
CA VAL A 335 -39.55 -16.53 25.54
C VAL A 335 -38.91 -15.32 26.21
N LYS A 336 -37.74 -15.51 26.81
CA LYS A 336 -36.98 -14.43 27.48
C LYS A 336 -36.23 -13.57 26.46
N THR A 337 -35.64 -14.21 25.44
CA THR A 337 -34.92 -13.55 24.37
C THR A 337 -35.37 -14.13 23.04
N LYS A 338 -35.83 -13.29 22.12
CA LYS A 338 -36.20 -13.72 20.76
C LYS A 338 -34.94 -13.97 19.95
N GLY A 339 -34.87 -15.09 19.26
CA GLY A 339 -33.74 -15.40 18.39
C GLY A 339 -33.65 -14.44 17.20
N LYS A 340 -32.42 -14.10 16.80
CA LYS A 340 -32.10 -13.35 15.58
C LYS A 340 -31.19 -14.19 14.70
N GLU A 341 -31.41 -14.12 13.40
CA GLU A 341 -30.54 -14.80 12.45
C GLU A 341 -29.19 -14.11 12.33
N GLY A 342 -28.15 -14.90 12.12
CA GLY A 342 -26.82 -14.42 11.77
C GLY A 342 -26.72 -14.15 10.28
N ARG A 343 -25.71 -13.39 9.89
CA ARG A 343 -25.43 -12.96 8.52
C ARG A 343 -23.94 -13.09 8.22
N PHE A 344 -23.60 -13.40 6.97
CA PHE A 344 -22.24 -13.43 6.47
C PHE A 344 -22.21 -12.85 5.06
N VAL A 345 -21.18 -12.07 4.73
CA VAL A 345 -20.94 -11.57 3.38
C VAL A 345 -19.44 -11.36 3.14
N ARG A 346 -19.03 -11.38 1.87
CA ARG A 346 -17.71 -10.93 1.44
C ARG A 346 -17.85 -9.74 0.50
N ILE A 347 -17.02 -8.72 0.72
CA ILE A 347 -16.93 -7.57 -0.18
C ILE A 347 -15.70 -7.73 -1.07
N TYR A 348 -15.92 -7.63 -2.37
CA TYR A 348 -14.89 -7.67 -3.39
C TYR A 348 -14.82 -6.33 -4.13
N ARG A 349 -13.60 -5.94 -4.51
CA ARG A 349 -13.32 -4.81 -5.39
C ARG A 349 -12.76 -5.33 -6.70
N GLU A 350 -13.41 -4.97 -7.78
CA GLU A 350 -12.91 -5.21 -9.14
C GLU A 350 -12.35 -3.92 -9.71
N THR A 351 -11.15 -4.00 -10.28
CA THR A 351 -10.48 -2.88 -10.94
C THR A 351 -10.55 -3.07 -12.45
N TYR A 352 -10.97 -2.03 -13.16
CA TYR A 352 -11.09 -1.99 -14.61
C TYR A 352 -10.20 -0.88 -15.15
N ASP A 353 -9.54 -1.11 -16.28
CA ASP A 353 -8.79 -0.07 -16.97
C ASP A 353 -9.71 0.91 -17.73
N GLU A 354 -9.11 1.90 -18.38
CA GLU A 354 -9.81 2.91 -19.17
C GLU A 354 -10.56 2.34 -20.39
N LYS A 355 -10.20 1.12 -20.83
CA LYS A 355 -10.86 0.40 -21.94
C LYS A 355 -12.02 -0.46 -21.45
N GLY A 356 -12.20 -0.57 -20.13
CA GLY A 356 -13.21 -1.40 -19.49
C GLY A 356 -12.80 -2.88 -19.37
N GLU A 357 -11.53 -3.20 -19.56
CA GLU A 357 -11.00 -4.54 -19.31
C GLU A 357 -10.75 -4.73 -17.81
N ARG A 358 -11.17 -5.87 -17.27
CA ARG A 358 -10.99 -6.18 -15.84
C ARG A 358 -9.53 -6.55 -15.58
N LEU A 359 -8.82 -5.73 -14.82
CA LEU A 359 -7.42 -5.92 -14.45
C LEU A 359 -7.25 -6.88 -13.28
N LYS A 360 -8.04 -6.68 -12.22
CA LYS A 360 -7.97 -7.49 -10.99
C LYS A 360 -9.31 -7.58 -10.26
N GLU A 361 -9.42 -8.60 -9.42
CA GLU A 361 -10.47 -8.76 -8.42
C GLU A 361 -9.79 -9.09 -7.09
N GLU A 362 -10.12 -8.35 -6.03
CA GLU A 362 -9.54 -8.55 -4.70
C GLU A 362 -10.63 -8.56 -3.62
N LYS A 363 -10.49 -9.42 -2.61
CA LYS A 363 -11.37 -9.42 -1.43
C LYS A 363 -10.95 -8.27 -0.52
N VAL A 364 -11.86 -7.33 -0.25
CA VAL A 364 -11.62 -6.17 0.61
C VAL A 364 -11.95 -6.50 2.06
N SER A 365 -13.12 -7.11 2.30
CA SER A 365 -13.56 -7.47 3.64
C SER A 365 -14.41 -8.73 3.66
N GLU A 366 -14.57 -9.28 4.87
CA GLU A 366 -15.46 -10.39 5.17
C GLU A 366 -16.12 -10.09 6.51
N ASP A 367 -17.45 -10.06 6.52
CA ASP A 367 -18.22 -9.72 7.71
C ASP A 367 -19.04 -10.93 8.15
N PHE A 368 -18.97 -11.24 9.44
CA PHE A 368 -19.74 -12.31 10.06
C PHE A 368 -20.41 -11.81 11.34
N TYR A 369 -21.74 -11.80 11.31
CA TYR A 369 -22.58 -11.50 12.46
C TYR A 369 -23.22 -12.80 12.97
N PRO A 370 -22.84 -13.30 14.15
CA PRO A 370 -23.38 -14.55 14.68
C PRO A 370 -24.89 -14.47 14.99
N PRO A 371 -25.64 -15.59 14.88
CA PRO A 371 -27.04 -15.62 15.27
C PRO A 371 -27.23 -15.49 16.79
N VAL A 372 -28.09 -14.58 17.22
CA VAL A 372 -28.52 -14.50 18.63
C VAL A 372 -29.51 -15.63 18.91
N HIS A 373 -29.15 -16.58 19.76
CA HIS A 373 -29.99 -17.73 20.09
C HIS A 373 -31.27 -17.31 20.85
N GLN A 374 -32.37 -18.03 20.61
CA GLN A 374 -33.61 -17.84 21.35
C GLN A 374 -33.47 -18.46 22.74
N VAL A 375 -33.85 -17.73 23.79
CA VAL A 375 -33.88 -18.26 25.16
C VAL A 375 -35.32 -18.48 25.59
N GLU A 376 -35.68 -19.75 25.79
CA GLU A 376 -36.97 -20.15 26.34
C GLU A 376 -36.82 -20.57 27.79
N VAL A 377 -37.62 -19.97 28.68
CA VAL A 377 -37.73 -20.39 30.07
C VAL A 377 -38.97 -21.25 30.21
N ARG A 378 -38.78 -22.49 30.69
CA ARG A 378 -39.84 -23.49 30.85
C ARG A 378 -39.95 -23.94 32.31
N GLY A 379 -41.15 -24.31 32.74
CA GLY A 379 -41.33 -24.95 34.05
C GLY A 379 -40.68 -26.34 34.11
N LEU A 380 -40.31 -26.76 35.32
CA LEU A 380 -39.81 -28.12 35.55
C LEU A 380 -40.96 -29.11 35.39
N ILE A 381 -40.80 -30.06 34.45
CA ILE A 381 -41.70 -31.20 34.35
C ILE A 381 -41.29 -32.19 35.44
N LYS A 382 -42.14 -32.35 36.45
CA LYS A 382 -41.96 -33.37 37.49
C LYS A 382 -42.63 -34.64 36.98
N ASP A 383 -41.85 -35.67 36.67
CA ASP A 383 -42.40 -36.99 36.34
C ASP A 383 -43.06 -37.57 37.61
N GLU A 384 -44.37 -37.83 37.56
CA GLU A 384 -45.13 -38.39 38.70
C GLU A 384 -44.85 -39.89 38.98
N ASN A 385 -43.83 -40.49 38.38
CA ASN A 385 -43.50 -41.91 38.55
C ASN A 385 -42.32 -42.21 39.51
N THR A 386 -41.99 -41.29 40.41
CA THR A 386 -41.23 -41.61 41.64
C THR A 386 -42.08 -41.33 42.88
N SER A 387 -43.24 -41.98 42.93
CA SER A 387 -43.90 -42.30 44.19
C SER A 387 -43.39 -43.66 44.66
N SER A 388 -42.43 -43.68 45.57
CA SER A 388 -42.15 -44.87 46.40
C SER A 388 -42.38 -44.48 47.87
N THR A 389 -43.64 -44.65 48.24
CA THR A 389 -44.21 -45.16 49.49
C THR A 389 -43.30 -45.22 50.72
N ASP A 390 -43.73 -44.50 51.77
CA ASP A 390 -43.44 -44.73 53.19
C ASP A 390 -43.74 -46.17 53.63
N ASN A 391 -42.87 -46.80 54.44
CA ASN A 391 -43.08 -46.83 55.91
C ASN A 391 -42.07 -47.71 56.68
N SER A 392 -41.63 -47.12 57.81
CA SER A 392 -41.31 -47.69 59.14
C SER A 392 -40.33 -48.87 59.26
N ASP A 393 -39.23 -48.68 60.00
CA ASP A 393 -39.23 -48.95 61.45
C ASP A 393 -37.97 -48.46 62.17
N THR A 394 -38.14 -48.19 63.46
CA THR A 394 -37.18 -47.55 64.37
C THR A 394 -36.48 -48.62 65.21
N ASN A 395 -35.14 -48.64 65.25
CA ASN A 395 -34.31 -48.83 66.45
C ASN A 395 -32.85 -49.16 66.10
N GLY A 396 -31.91 -48.60 66.87
CA GLY A 396 -30.59 -49.20 67.10
C GLY A 396 -29.38 -48.30 66.86
N GLU A 397 -29.01 -47.57 67.91
CA GLU A 397 -27.64 -47.30 68.41
C GLU A 397 -26.51 -46.83 67.47
N LEU A 398 -25.94 -45.67 67.85
CA LEU A 398 -24.56 -45.32 67.56
C LEU A 398 -23.60 -46.34 68.20
N GLU A 399 -22.70 -46.90 67.40
CA GLU A 399 -21.35 -47.24 67.87
C GLU A 399 -20.28 -46.68 66.93
N ASN A 400 -19.29 -46.09 67.60
CA ASN A 400 -18.12 -45.43 67.10
C ASN A 400 -16.97 -46.47 67.09
N GLN A 401 -16.28 -46.66 65.96
CA GLN A 401 -14.92 -47.22 65.98
C GLN A 401 -13.97 -46.39 65.11
N THR A 402 -13.30 -45.52 65.85
CA THR A 402 -11.94 -45.01 65.80
C THR A 402 -10.90 -45.75 64.95
N SER A 403 -9.92 -44.92 64.55
CA SER A 403 -8.48 -45.19 64.42
C SER A 403 -8.01 -45.35 62.97
N GLN A 404 -7.40 -44.29 62.42
CA GLN A 404 -5.94 -44.03 62.48
C GLN A 404 -5.16 -45.06 61.66
N ALA A 405 -4.10 -44.74 60.94
CA ALA A 405 -3.43 -43.52 60.49
C ALA A 405 -2.21 -44.11 59.78
N THR A 406 -1.76 -43.52 58.68
CA THR A 406 -0.32 -43.38 58.44
C THR A 406 -0.13 -42.37 57.33
N ASN A 407 0.45 -41.24 57.73
CA ASN A 407 1.25 -40.39 56.88
C ASN A 407 2.42 -41.21 56.33
N ASP A 408 2.83 -40.90 55.10
CA ASP A 408 4.25 -40.72 54.82
C ASP A 408 4.39 -39.53 53.88
N ASP A 409 5.15 -38.55 54.37
CA ASP A 409 5.68 -37.39 53.66
C ASP A 409 6.67 -37.81 52.58
N ALA A 410 6.80 -36.95 51.56
CA ALA A 410 8.04 -36.46 50.95
C ALA A 410 7.81 -36.22 49.45
N ASP A 411 8.39 -35.24 48.78
CA ASP A 411 9.09 -33.98 49.06
C ASP A 411 9.42 -33.48 47.63
N LEU A 412 9.51 -32.16 47.41
CA LEU A 412 10.25 -31.42 46.36
C LEU A 412 10.48 -32.09 44.96
N ASN A 413 10.28 -31.44 43.81
CA ASN A 413 10.85 -30.14 43.42
C ASN A 413 10.54 -29.81 41.94
N GLN A 414 10.73 -28.53 41.58
CA GLN A 414 10.71 -27.93 40.24
C GLN A 414 11.67 -28.56 39.21
N THR A 415 11.34 -28.50 37.90
CA THR A 415 12.18 -28.01 36.76
C THR A 415 11.26 -27.92 35.51
N ASN A 416 10.97 -26.77 34.91
CA ASN A 416 11.68 -26.00 33.87
C ASN A 416 11.93 -26.70 32.51
N ASN A 417 11.63 -25.93 31.44
CA ASN A 417 12.11 -26.00 30.05
C ASN A 417 11.53 -27.12 29.16
N GLU A 418 11.34 -26.98 27.84
CA GLU A 418 11.51 -25.92 26.84
C GLU A 418 10.78 -26.40 25.56
N GLU A 419 10.44 -25.45 24.69
CA GLU A 419 10.40 -25.48 23.22
C GLU A 419 10.44 -26.83 22.46
N GLU A 420 9.61 -27.00 21.42
CA GLU A 420 9.91 -26.60 20.03
C GLU A 420 9.06 -27.39 19.01
N SER A 421 8.63 -26.70 17.94
CA SER A 421 8.47 -27.19 16.55
C SER A 421 7.48 -28.32 16.24
N ALA A 422 6.91 -28.48 15.04
CA ALA A 422 6.70 -27.68 13.84
C ALA A 422 5.90 -28.60 12.89
N HIS A 423 5.06 -28.02 12.01
CA HIS A 423 4.63 -28.59 10.71
C HIS A 423 3.87 -29.93 10.72
N GLN A 424 3.09 -30.35 9.73
CA GLN A 424 2.44 -29.87 8.51
C GLN A 424 1.52 -31.05 8.18
N GLY A 425 0.34 -30.85 7.61
CA GLY A 425 -0.33 -31.99 6.96
C GLY A 425 -1.84 -31.91 6.90
N THR A 426 -2.30 -31.32 5.82
CA THR A 426 -3.63 -31.40 5.23
C THR A 426 -4.21 -32.82 5.27
N GLN A 427 -5.48 -32.98 5.68
CA GLN A 427 -6.38 -33.95 5.05
C GLN A 427 -7.85 -33.56 5.24
N GLU A 428 -8.56 -33.60 4.12
CA GLU A 428 -10.01 -33.45 3.99
C GLU A 428 -10.77 -34.43 4.89
N ILE A 429 -11.80 -33.96 5.60
CA ILE A 429 -12.84 -34.81 6.17
C ILE A 429 -14.17 -34.34 5.58
N ASN A 430 -14.73 -35.18 4.72
CA ASN A 430 -16.12 -35.09 4.30
C ASN A 430 -16.93 -36.07 5.15
N SER A 431 -18.03 -35.55 5.71
CA SER A 431 -19.26 -36.23 6.17
C SER A 431 -19.23 -37.22 7.34
N ASN A 432 -20.09 -36.90 8.31
CA ASN A 432 -20.74 -37.73 9.34
C ASN A 432 -19.95 -38.02 10.62
N ASP A 433 -20.07 -37.12 11.60
CA ASP A 433 -20.51 -37.50 12.96
C ASP A 433 -20.90 -36.23 13.76
N ASP A 434 -22.16 -35.85 13.67
CA ASP A 434 -22.82 -35.02 14.68
C ASP A 434 -23.23 -35.96 15.83
N ASN A 435 -22.47 -35.94 16.95
CA ASN A 435 -22.91 -36.19 18.33
C ASN A 435 -21.77 -36.81 19.18
N ASP A 436 -20.88 -36.00 19.76
CA ASP A 436 -20.31 -36.31 21.10
C ASP A 436 -19.43 -35.17 21.66
N LEU A 437 -20.04 -34.07 22.09
CA LEU A 437 -19.29 -32.99 22.77
C LEU A 437 -20.02 -32.38 23.99
N TRP A 438 -21.05 -33.04 24.52
CA TRP A 438 -21.71 -32.61 25.74
C TRP A 438 -21.88 -33.78 26.71
N GLY A 439 -21.43 -33.55 27.96
CA GLY A 439 -21.30 -34.55 29.02
C GLY A 439 -22.56 -35.38 29.27
N LYS A 440 -22.33 -36.64 29.65
CA LYS A 440 -23.41 -37.59 29.96
C LYS A 440 -24.14 -37.16 31.24
N PRO A 441 -25.46 -37.41 31.34
CA PRO A 441 -26.22 -37.06 32.54
C PRO A 441 -25.78 -37.94 33.72
N ASN A 442 -25.36 -37.28 34.82
CA ASN A 442 -24.94 -37.81 36.14
C ASN A 442 -23.43 -37.77 36.49
N GLU A 443 -22.72 -36.68 36.17
CA GLU A 443 -21.49 -36.35 36.91
C GLU A 443 -21.82 -35.52 38.15
N THR A 444 -21.62 -36.11 39.33
CA THR A 444 -21.65 -35.40 40.62
C THR A 444 -20.23 -35.01 41.02
N PHE A 445 -20.01 -33.72 41.28
CA PHE A 445 -18.74 -33.19 41.78
C PHE A 445 -18.44 -33.70 43.20
N LYS A 446 -17.18 -34.01 43.44
CA LYS A 446 -16.64 -34.43 44.74
C LYS A 446 -16.05 -33.24 45.48
#